data_AF-A0A0N1J148-F1
#
_entry.id   AF-A0A0N1J148-F1
#
_cell.length_a   1.000
_cell.length_b   1.000
_cell.length_c   1.000
_cell.angle_alpha   90.00
_cell.angle_beta   90.00
_cell.angle_gamma   90.00
#
_symmetry.space_group_name_H-M   'P 1'
#
loop_
_entity.id
_entity.type
_entity.pdbx_description
1 polymer ?
#
loop_
_entity_poly.entity_id
_entity_poly.type
_entity_poly.pdbx_seq_one_letter_code
_entity_poly.pdbx_strand_id
1 'polypeptide(L)'
;MAKELDLSEKRLEHLESVIQKYRQDFYSVGKALKEIQHARHYQKLSFKTFESYVNTRWDMSKSHAYRLIEAISVIDNLSPIGEVLPKNEAQTRPLTRLDPFSQKKVWGKFLKTNKPLSALNIKKFVAAHLGESKKTSRYIEVISEDYKEAVDLMISQIVIAQNDRWKSTSQKTALYWNKVIKEKILWE
;
A
#
# COMPACT_ATOMS: atom_id res chain seq x y z
N MET A 1 -17.02 13.58 -37.98
CA MET A 1 -16.86 12.10 -38.05
C MET A 1 -15.44 11.66 -38.40
N ALA A 2 -14.99 11.59 -39.66
CA ALA A 2 -13.65 11.04 -39.98
C ALA A 2 -12.47 11.80 -39.33
N LYS A 3 -12.53 13.14 -39.33
CA LYS A 3 -11.51 14.00 -38.69
C LYS A 3 -11.49 13.91 -37.15
N GLU A 4 -12.64 13.71 -36.52
CA GLU A 4 -12.74 13.54 -35.07
C GLU A 4 -12.24 12.17 -34.63
N LEU A 5 -12.46 11.14 -35.45
CA LEU A 5 -11.95 9.79 -35.21
C LEU A 5 -10.42 9.75 -35.28
N ASP A 6 -9.83 10.33 -36.33
CA ASP A 6 -8.37 10.45 -36.51
C ASP A 6 -7.67 11.20 -35.36
N LEU A 7 -8.25 12.33 -34.91
CA LEU A 7 -7.74 13.08 -33.75
C LEU A 7 -7.80 12.25 -32.46
N SER A 8 -8.84 11.44 -32.31
CA SER A 8 -9.03 10.58 -31.14
C SER A 8 -8.10 9.38 -31.13
N GLU A 9 -7.75 8.82 -32.29
CA GLU A 9 -6.76 7.74 -32.43
C GLU A 9 -5.35 8.23 -32.09
N LYS A 10 -4.93 9.35 -32.68
CA LYS A 10 -3.67 10.04 -32.34
C LYS A 10 -3.57 10.35 -30.84
N ARG A 11 -4.69 10.69 -30.21
CA ARG A 11 -4.72 10.92 -28.76
C ARG A 11 -4.47 9.64 -27.97
N LEU A 12 -5.09 8.52 -28.35
CA LEU A 12 -4.84 7.24 -27.69
C LEU A 12 -3.37 6.81 -27.84
N GLU A 13 -2.80 6.88 -29.05
CA GLU A 13 -1.39 6.55 -29.28
C GLU A 13 -0.45 7.39 -28.40
N HIS A 14 -0.73 8.68 -28.28
CA HIS A 14 0.03 9.55 -27.39
C HIS A 14 -0.07 9.10 -25.92
N LEU A 15 -1.26 8.79 -25.43
CA LEU A 15 -1.45 8.32 -24.05
C LEU A 15 -0.75 6.98 -23.80
N GLU A 16 -0.80 6.05 -24.75
CA GLU A 16 -0.05 4.79 -24.70
C GLU A 16 1.46 5.04 -24.67
N SER A 17 1.96 6.00 -25.47
CA SER A 17 3.38 6.38 -25.46
C SER A 17 3.82 6.95 -24.11
N VAL A 18 2.96 7.73 -23.43
CA VAL A 18 3.21 8.25 -22.09
C VAL A 18 3.33 7.11 -21.08
N ILE A 19 2.40 6.14 -21.11
CA ILE A 19 2.45 4.97 -20.23
C ILE A 19 3.73 4.17 -20.46
N GLN A 20 4.12 3.96 -21.73
CA GLN A 20 5.32 3.22 -22.07
C GLN A 20 6.60 3.93 -21.62
N LYS A 21 6.71 5.24 -21.83
CA LYS A 21 7.92 6.02 -21.55
C LYS A 21 8.11 6.31 -20.07
N TYR A 22 7.03 6.53 -19.33
CA TYR A 22 7.08 7.04 -17.96
C TYR A 22 6.60 6.03 -16.93
N ARG A 23 6.81 4.72 -17.15
CA ARG A 23 6.31 3.63 -16.27
C ARG A 23 6.60 3.82 -14.77
N GLN A 24 7.70 4.49 -14.41
CA GLN A 24 8.08 4.75 -13.02
C GLN A 24 7.45 6.04 -12.43
N ASP A 25 6.95 6.92 -13.27
CA ASP A 25 6.23 8.13 -12.87
C ASP A 25 4.73 7.83 -12.75
N PHE A 26 4.32 7.55 -11.52
CA PHE A 26 2.93 7.24 -11.20
C PHE A 26 1.95 8.36 -11.61
N TYR A 27 2.39 9.63 -11.65
CA TYR A 27 1.52 10.75 -11.97
C TYR A 27 1.22 10.81 -13.47
N SER A 28 2.27 10.77 -14.30
CA SER A 28 2.12 10.74 -15.76
C SER A 28 1.33 9.51 -16.23
N VAL A 29 1.64 8.34 -15.69
CA VAL A 29 0.93 7.09 -15.99
C VAL A 29 -0.53 7.16 -15.51
N GLY A 30 -0.77 7.59 -14.28
CA GLY A 30 -2.11 7.70 -13.71
C GLY A 30 -3.01 8.64 -14.52
N LYS A 31 -2.46 9.77 -14.99
CA LYS A 31 -3.18 10.74 -15.83
C LYS A 31 -3.57 10.15 -17.18
N ALA A 32 -2.64 9.45 -17.82
CA ALA A 32 -2.93 8.77 -19.08
C ALA A 32 -3.98 7.67 -18.92
N LEU A 33 -3.87 6.85 -17.87
CA LEU A 33 -4.85 5.81 -17.55
C LEU A 33 -6.24 6.39 -17.26
N LYS A 34 -6.33 7.47 -16.49
CA LYS A 34 -7.59 8.16 -16.17
C LYS A 34 -8.27 8.67 -17.44
N GLU A 35 -7.50 9.26 -18.35
CA GLU A 35 -8.04 9.77 -19.62
C GLU A 35 -8.52 8.63 -20.54
N ILE A 36 -7.72 7.56 -20.70
CA ILE A 36 -8.10 6.38 -21.47
C ILE A 36 -9.39 5.76 -20.92
N GLN A 37 -9.53 5.68 -19.60
CA GLN A 37 -10.71 5.14 -18.94
C GLN A 37 -11.93 6.04 -19.16
N HIS A 38 -11.82 7.34 -18.84
CA HIS A 38 -12.93 8.29 -18.94
C HIS A 38 -13.45 8.43 -20.38
N ALA A 39 -12.53 8.56 -21.35
CA ALA A 39 -12.87 8.70 -22.75
C ALA A 39 -13.10 7.35 -23.46
N ARG A 40 -13.12 6.25 -22.70
CA ARG A 40 -13.32 4.86 -23.16
C ARG A 40 -12.45 4.48 -24.36
N HIS A 41 -11.24 5.03 -24.47
CA HIS A 41 -10.39 4.85 -25.64
C HIS A 41 -9.99 3.39 -25.87
N TYR A 42 -10.00 2.57 -24.82
CA TYR A 42 -9.79 1.13 -24.91
C TYR A 42 -10.79 0.42 -25.84
N GLN A 43 -12.00 0.96 -26.03
CA GLN A 43 -13.00 0.38 -26.94
C GLN A 43 -12.59 0.46 -28.41
N LYS A 44 -11.75 1.43 -28.79
CA LYS A 44 -11.22 1.57 -30.16
C LYS A 44 -10.32 0.39 -30.57
N LEU A 45 -9.71 -0.26 -29.58
CA LEU A 45 -8.88 -1.45 -29.74
C LEU A 45 -9.68 -2.73 -29.48
N SER A 46 -11.02 -2.67 -29.55
CA SER A 46 -11.93 -3.81 -29.34
C SER A 46 -11.92 -4.42 -27.93
N PHE A 47 -11.35 -3.73 -26.92
CA PHE A 47 -11.46 -4.18 -25.53
C PHE A 47 -12.84 -3.84 -24.97
N LYS A 48 -13.51 -4.85 -24.38
CA LYS A 48 -14.83 -4.68 -23.75
C LYS A 48 -14.75 -3.89 -22.44
N THR A 49 -13.64 -4.00 -21.72
CA THR A 49 -13.45 -3.38 -20.40
C THR A 49 -12.08 -2.73 -20.30
N PHE A 50 -11.98 -1.67 -19.50
CA PHE A 50 -10.72 -1.01 -19.20
C PHE A 50 -9.73 -1.97 -18.54
N GLU A 51 -10.22 -2.88 -17.70
CA GLU A 51 -9.43 -3.90 -17.01
C GLU A 51 -8.73 -4.86 -17.97
N SER A 52 -9.46 -5.35 -18.98
CA SER A 52 -8.89 -6.25 -19.99
C SER A 52 -7.83 -5.52 -20.81
N TYR A 53 -8.07 -4.24 -21.14
CA TYR A 53 -7.10 -3.40 -21.81
C TYR A 53 -5.81 -3.22 -20.99
N VAL A 54 -5.90 -2.80 -19.73
CA VAL A 54 -4.70 -2.53 -18.91
C VAL A 54 -3.92 -3.80 -18.58
N ASN A 55 -4.61 -4.92 -18.41
CA ASN A 55 -3.97 -6.20 -18.20
C ASN A 55 -3.23 -6.66 -19.47
N THR A 56 -3.90 -6.61 -20.63
CA THR A 56 -3.32 -7.11 -21.90
C THR A 56 -2.20 -6.22 -22.43
N ARG A 57 -2.35 -4.88 -22.37
CA ARG A 57 -1.40 -3.93 -22.97
C ARG A 57 -0.22 -3.61 -22.06
N TRP A 58 -0.43 -3.62 -20.74
CA TRP A 58 0.54 -3.08 -19.77
C TRP A 58 0.95 -4.06 -18.68
N ASP A 59 0.44 -5.31 -18.72
CA ASP A 59 0.62 -6.30 -17.64
C ASP A 59 0.23 -5.76 -16.26
N MET A 60 -0.80 -4.91 -16.25
CA MET A 60 -1.23 -4.21 -15.05
C MET A 60 -2.50 -4.84 -14.49
N SER A 61 -2.49 -5.21 -13.21
CA SER A 61 -3.72 -5.63 -12.52
C SER A 61 -4.73 -4.49 -12.45
N LYS A 62 -6.03 -4.83 -12.48
CA LYS A 62 -7.12 -3.89 -12.23
C LYS A 62 -6.82 -2.99 -11.02
N SER A 63 -6.54 -3.60 -9.86
CA SER A 63 -6.34 -2.86 -8.63
C SER A 63 -5.16 -1.88 -8.69
N HIS A 64 -4.09 -2.20 -9.44
CA HIS A 64 -2.98 -1.27 -9.61
C HIS A 64 -3.37 -0.07 -10.49
N ALA A 65 -4.05 -0.30 -11.62
CA ALA A 65 -4.49 0.76 -12.51
C ALA A 65 -5.41 1.77 -11.80
N TYR A 66 -6.41 1.27 -11.07
CA TYR A 66 -7.32 2.14 -10.30
C TYR A 66 -6.59 2.88 -9.17
N ARG A 67 -5.64 2.23 -8.48
CA ARG A 67 -4.80 2.90 -7.46
C ARG A 67 -4.03 4.09 -8.02
N LEU A 68 -3.47 3.98 -9.23
CA LEU A 68 -2.79 5.10 -9.89
C LEU A 68 -3.76 6.24 -10.22
N ILE A 69 -4.96 5.92 -10.71
CA ILE A 69 -6.02 6.90 -11.03
C ILE A 69 -6.51 7.63 -9.76
N GLU A 70 -6.71 6.91 -8.66
CA GLU A 70 -7.08 7.49 -7.37
C GLU A 70 -5.95 8.38 -6.83
N ALA A 71 -4.70 7.91 -6.92
CA ALA A 71 -3.54 8.64 -6.46
C ALA A 71 -3.39 10.00 -7.13
N ILE A 72 -3.49 10.06 -8.46
CA ILE A 72 -3.40 11.34 -9.17
C ILE A 72 -4.58 12.26 -8.86
N SER A 73 -5.76 11.72 -8.59
CA SER A 73 -6.92 12.52 -8.21
C SER A 73 -6.71 13.18 -6.83
N VAL A 74 -6.01 12.51 -5.92
CA VAL A 74 -5.54 13.12 -4.65
C VAL A 74 -4.51 14.21 -4.94
N ILE A 75 -3.51 13.96 -5.79
CA ILE A 75 -2.50 14.97 -6.15
C ILE A 75 -3.15 16.23 -6.73
N ASP A 76 -4.03 16.07 -7.72
CA ASP A 76 -4.75 17.17 -8.37
C ASP A 76 -5.58 17.97 -7.35
N ASN A 77 -6.20 17.28 -6.40
CA ASN A 77 -6.96 17.93 -5.34
C ASN A 77 -6.07 18.69 -4.33
N LEU A 78 -4.85 18.21 -4.05
CA LEU A 78 -3.92 18.86 -3.13
C LEU A 78 -3.11 19.99 -3.78
N SER A 79 -2.89 19.95 -5.10
CA SER A 79 -2.06 20.90 -5.84
C SER A 79 -2.37 22.38 -5.59
N PRO A 80 -3.63 22.83 -5.42
CA PRO A 80 -3.92 24.24 -5.16
C PRO A 80 -3.50 24.75 -3.77
N ILE A 81 -3.18 23.87 -2.82
CA ILE A 81 -3.00 24.22 -1.40
C ILE A 81 -1.55 24.28 -0.95
N GLY A 82 -0.60 23.64 -1.65
CA GLY A 82 0.76 23.65 -1.16
C GLY A 82 1.83 23.21 -2.13
N GLU A 83 3.04 23.68 -1.86
CA GLU A 83 4.27 23.30 -2.59
C GLU A 83 4.70 21.86 -2.29
N VAL A 84 4.31 21.32 -1.13
CA VAL A 84 4.70 19.96 -0.69
C VAL A 84 3.58 18.97 -0.96
N LEU A 85 3.76 18.17 -2.01
CA LEU A 85 2.84 17.11 -2.42
C LEU A 85 3.39 15.72 -2.05
N PRO A 86 2.50 14.71 -1.93
CA PRO A 86 2.93 13.31 -1.89
C PRO A 86 3.80 12.98 -3.11
N LYS A 87 4.92 12.29 -2.88
CA LYS A 87 5.95 11.99 -3.89
C LYS A 87 5.72 10.67 -4.62
N ASN A 88 4.84 9.81 -4.11
CA ASN A 88 4.52 8.52 -4.72
C ASN A 88 3.10 8.06 -4.34
N GLU A 89 2.60 7.08 -5.08
CA GLU A 89 1.25 6.50 -4.85
C GLU A 89 1.10 5.92 -3.43
N ALA A 90 2.16 5.36 -2.84
CA ALA A 90 2.06 4.82 -1.48
C ALA A 90 1.77 5.91 -0.44
N GLN A 91 2.24 7.14 -0.65
CA GLN A 91 1.95 8.29 0.21
C GLN A 91 0.55 8.88 -0.02
N THR A 92 0.01 8.82 -1.25
CA THR A 92 -1.36 9.28 -1.53
C THR A 92 -2.41 8.30 -1.04
N ARG A 93 -2.12 7.00 -1.08
CA ARG A 93 -3.08 5.92 -0.80
C ARG A 93 -3.86 6.07 0.51
N PRO A 94 -3.28 6.48 1.65
CA PRO A 94 -4.08 6.68 2.85
C PRO A 94 -5.14 7.78 2.70
N LEU A 95 -4.87 8.81 1.89
CA LEU A 95 -5.75 9.96 1.69
C LEU A 95 -6.94 9.63 0.78
N THR A 96 -6.87 8.59 -0.06
CA THR A 96 -7.98 8.19 -0.94
C THR A 96 -9.22 7.75 -0.16
N ARG A 97 -9.06 7.43 1.13
CA ARG A 97 -10.12 7.07 2.08
C ARG A 97 -10.95 8.27 2.56
N LEU A 98 -10.48 9.49 2.28
CA LEU A 98 -11.09 10.74 2.71
C LEU A 98 -11.81 11.39 1.52
N ASP A 99 -12.90 12.09 1.81
CA ASP A 99 -13.53 12.97 0.81
C ASP A 99 -12.58 14.12 0.40
N PRO A 100 -12.76 14.74 -0.78
CA PRO A 100 -11.85 15.75 -1.29
C PRO A 100 -11.60 16.95 -0.36
N PHE A 101 -12.59 17.35 0.45
CA PHE A 101 -12.41 18.45 1.39
C PHE A 101 -11.57 18.02 2.59
N SER A 102 -11.85 16.83 3.13
CA SER A 102 -11.08 16.26 4.23
C SER A 102 -9.64 15.95 3.83
N GLN A 103 -9.36 15.52 2.59
CA GLN A 103 -8.00 15.32 2.08
C GLN A 103 -7.14 16.57 2.26
N LYS A 104 -7.66 17.72 1.80
CA LYS A 104 -7.01 19.03 1.89
C LYS A 104 -6.73 19.43 3.33
N LYS A 105 -7.76 19.33 4.18
CA LYS A 105 -7.69 19.67 5.61
C LYS A 105 -6.70 18.78 6.35
N VAL A 106 -6.75 17.48 6.14
CA VAL A 106 -5.88 16.50 6.80
C VAL A 106 -4.44 16.63 6.32
N TRP A 107 -4.22 16.85 5.02
CA TRP A 107 -2.89 17.09 4.47
C TRP A 107 -2.24 18.34 5.08
N GLY A 108 -2.96 19.46 5.11
CA GLY A 108 -2.47 20.70 5.73
C GLY A 108 -2.15 20.52 7.22
N LYS A 109 -2.96 19.75 7.95
CA LYS A 109 -2.66 19.42 9.36
C LYS A 109 -1.45 18.50 9.50
N PHE A 110 -1.29 17.52 8.62
CA PHE A 110 -0.14 16.61 8.63
C PHE A 110 1.17 17.36 8.41
N LEU A 111 1.23 18.28 7.44
CA LEU A 111 2.42 19.07 7.17
C LEU A 111 2.87 19.91 8.38
N LYS A 112 1.92 20.45 9.15
CA LYS A 112 2.20 21.19 10.39
C LYS A 112 2.80 20.33 11.52
N THR A 113 2.73 19.00 11.42
CA THR A 113 3.35 18.11 12.42
C THR A 113 4.87 17.97 12.27
N ASN A 114 5.45 18.45 11.15
CA ASN A 114 6.86 18.28 10.79
C ASN A 114 7.37 16.83 10.84
N LYS A 115 6.47 15.84 10.77
CA LYS A 115 6.85 14.43 10.68
C LYS A 115 7.42 14.12 9.28
N PRO A 116 8.35 13.15 9.16
CA PRO A 116 8.86 12.72 7.87
C PRO A 116 7.72 12.27 6.93
N LEU A 117 7.80 12.68 5.67
CA LEU A 117 6.84 12.38 4.61
C LEU A 117 6.93 10.91 4.18
N SER A 118 6.47 10.01 5.04
CA SER A 118 6.42 8.57 4.77
C SER A 118 4.97 8.08 4.70
N ALA A 119 4.73 7.08 3.85
CA ALA A 119 3.41 6.45 3.73
C ALA A 119 2.87 5.95 5.09
N LEU A 120 3.77 5.45 5.95
CA LEU A 120 3.42 4.99 7.30
C LEU A 120 2.95 6.14 8.19
N ASN A 121 3.64 7.28 8.20
CA ASN A 121 3.26 8.43 9.02
C ASN A 121 1.94 9.04 8.57
N ILE A 122 1.75 9.17 7.25
CA ILE A 122 0.50 9.65 6.65
C ILE A 122 -0.64 8.68 6.99
N LYS A 123 -0.42 7.37 6.84
CA LYS A 123 -1.41 6.35 7.21
C LYS A 123 -1.83 6.44 8.67
N LYS A 124 -0.87 6.54 9.59
CA LYS A 124 -1.16 6.68 11.04
C LYS A 124 -1.95 7.95 11.32
N PHE A 125 -1.61 9.05 10.65
CA PHE A 125 -2.28 10.34 10.83
C PHE A 125 -3.72 10.31 10.31
N VAL A 126 -3.94 9.75 9.12
CA VAL A 126 -5.29 9.58 8.55
C VAL A 126 -6.14 8.63 9.41
N ALA A 127 -5.57 7.51 9.86
CA ALA A 127 -6.27 6.58 10.76
C ALA A 127 -6.71 7.28 12.06
N ALA A 128 -5.81 8.06 12.68
CA ALA A 128 -6.16 8.85 13.86
C ALA A 128 -7.26 9.88 13.58
N HIS A 129 -7.24 10.52 12.40
CA HIS A 129 -8.30 11.45 11.99
C HIS A 129 -9.67 10.77 11.82
N LEU A 130 -9.69 9.54 11.32
CA LEU A 130 -10.89 8.72 11.15
C LEU A 130 -11.38 8.08 12.47
N GLY A 131 -10.71 8.33 13.60
CA GLY A 131 -11.05 7.71 14.87
C GLY A 131 -10.71 6.22 14.94
N GLU A 132 -9.86 5.73 14.03
CA GLU A 132 -9.37 4.35 14.03
C GLU A 132 -8.32 4.20 15.12
N SER A 133 -8.77 4.03 16.36
CA SER A 133 -7.88 3.52 17.40
C SER A 133 -7.46 2.12 16.96
N LYS A 134 -6.16 1.83 17.01
CA LYS A 134 -5.73 0.44 16.95
C LYS A 134 -6.50 -0.27 18.05
N LYS A 135 -7.38 -1.20 17.68
CA LYS A 135 -7.45 -2.46 18.41
C LYS A 135 -6.04 -3.04 18.30
N THR A 136 -5.12 -2.57 19.14
CA THR A 136 -4.24 -3.52 19.80
C THR A 136 -5.24 -4.50 20.37
N SER A 137 -5.50 -5.60 19.66
CA SER A 137 -5.96 -6.78 20.35
C SER A 137 -5.02 -6.85 21.54
N ARG A 138 -5.58 -6.69 22.74
CA ARG A 138 -4.84 -7.08 23.92
C ARG A 138 -4.55 -8.55 23.63
N TYR A 139 -3.36 -8.84 23.10
CA TYR A 139 -2.74 -10.17 23.17
C TYR A 139 -2.37 -10.41 24.64
N ILE A 140 -3.35 -10.22 25.51
CA ILE A 140 -3.37 -10.61 26.90
C ILE A 140 -4.68 -11.38 27.00
N GLU A 141 -4.79 -12.40 26.15
CA GLU A 141 -5.68 -13.52 26.41
C GLU A 141 -4.84 -14.41 27.33
N VAL A 142 -5.18 -14.31 28.61
CA VAL A 142 -4.82 -15.19 29.74
C VAL A 142 -3.72 -16.20 29.41
N ILE A 143 -2.47 -15.84 29.69
CA ILE A 143 -1.39 -16.83 29.76
C ILE A 143 -1.69 -17.65 31.02
N SER A 144 -1.99 -18.94 30.88
CA SER A 144 -2.14 -19.81 32.06
C SER A 144 -0.83 -19.81 32.86
N GLU A 145 -0.94 -19.85 34.19
CA GLU A 145 0.27 -19.81 35.03
C GLU A 145 1.19 -21.01 34.72
N ASP A 146 0.61 -22.18 34.43
CA ASP A 146 1.34 -23.38 34.04
C ASP A 146 2.11 -23.20 32.72
N TYR A 147 1.51 -22.56 31.71
CA TYR A 147 2.18 -22.30 30.44
C TYR A 147 3.31 -21.28 30.61
N LYS A 148 3.07 -20.25 31.44
CA LYS A 148 4.07 -19.24 31.77
C LYS A 148 5.28 -19.86 32.48
N GLU A 149 5.04 -20.68 33.50
CA GLU A 149 6.09 -21.36 34.26
C GLU A 149 6.95 -22.26 33.35
N ALA A 150 6.32 -23.02 32.45
CA ALA A 150 7.04 -23.87 31.50
C ALA A 150 7.93 -23.06 30.54
N VAL A 151 7.45 -21.92 30.06
CA VAL A 151 8.23 -21.03 29.17
C VAL A 151 9.37 -20.36 29.94
N ASP A 152 9.14 -19.90 31.16
CA ASP A 152 10.16 -19.26 32.00
C ASP A 152 11.30 -20.25 32.34
N LEU A 153 10.96 -21.51 32.64
CA LEU A 153 11.95 -22.58 32.82
C LEU A 153 12.78 -22.80 31.55
N MET A 154 12.13 -22.87 30.38
CA MET A 154 12.84 -23.04 29.10
C MET A 154 13.81 -21.88 28.83
N ILE A 155 13.37 -20.64 29.06
CA ILE A 155 14.20 -19.44 28.88
C ILE A 155 15.40 -19.47 29.84
N SER A 156 15.17 -19.82 31.11
CA SER A 156 16.23 -19.95 32.10
C SER A 156 17.31 -20.94 31.66
N GLN A 157 16.91 -22.12 31.16
CA GLN A 157 17.85 -23.12 30.62
C GLN A 157 18.61 -22.62 29.38
N ILE A 158 17.96 -21.85 28.50
CA ILE A 158 18.61 -21.23 27.35
C ILE A 158 19.68 -20.23 27.81
N VAL A 159 19.39 -19.41 28.81
CA VAL A 159 20.34 -18.43 29.36
C VAL A 159 21.53 -19.12 30.01
N ILE A 160 21.30 -20.19 30.78
CA ILE A 160 22.37 -21.02 31.37
C ILE A 160 23.25 -21.60 30.25
N ALA A 161 22.65 -22.22 29.23
CA ALA A 161 23.38 -22.82 28.11
C ALA A 161 24.20 -21.78 27.31
N GLN A 162 23.71 -20.56 27.17
CA GLN A 162 24.47 -19.45 26.57
C GLN A 162 25.72 -19.09 27.37
N ASN A 163 25.62 -19.08 28.71
CA ASN A 163 26.75 -18.83 29.60
C ASN A 163 27.76 -20.00 29.60
N ASP A 164 27.29 -21.23 29.38
CA ASP A 164 28.10 -22.47 29.31
C ASP A 164 28.68 -22.77 27.91
N ARG A 165 28.86 -21.74 27.07
CA ARG A 165 29.49 -21.77 25.73
C ARG A 165 28.64 -22.32 24.58
N TRP A 166 27.31 -22.27 24.64
CA TRP A 166 26.51 -22.48 23.42
C TRP A 166 26.79 -21.38 22.38
N LYS A 167 27.38 -21.74 21.23
CA LYS A 167 27.89 -20.77 20.24
C LYS A 167 26.87 -20.27 19.21
N SER A 168 26.03 -21.14 18.63
CA SER A 168 25.05 -20.74 17.59
C SER A 168 24.08 -21.86 17.21
N THR A 169 22.97 -21.51 16.54
CA THR A 169 22.10 -22.43 15.79
C THR A 169 21.79 -21.84 14.40
N SER A 170 21.43 -22.69 13.42
CA SER A 170 21.04 -22.20 12.10
C SER A 170 19.61 -21.66 12.11
N GLN A 171 19.30 -20.69 11.25
CA GLN A 171 17.93 -20.17 11.10
C GLN A 171 16.93 -21.29 10.76
N LYS A 172 17.32 -22.24 9.89
CA LYS A 172 16.47 -23.37 9.50
C LYS A 172 16.16 -24.29 10.69
N THR A 173 17.15 -24.55 11.53
CA THR A 173 17.00 -25.37 12.75
C THR A 173 16.14 -24.67 13.79
N ALA A 174 16.33 -23.35 13.98
CA ALA A 174 15.48 -22.55 14.88
C ALA A 174 14.01 -22.57 14.44
N LEU A 175 13.76 -22.43 13.13
CA LEU A 175 12.40 -22.50 12.58
C LEU A 175 11.77 -23.89 12.73
N TYR A 176 12.55 -24.96 12.61
CA TYR A 176 12.09 -26.31 12.88
C TYR A 176 11.65 -26.47 14.34
N TRP A 177 12.46 -26.03 15.32
CA TRP A 177 12.09 -26.11 16.72
C TRP A 177 10.87 -25.23 17.08
N ASN A 178 10.73 -24.07 16.46
CA ASN A 178 9.50 -23.27 16.60
C ASN A 178 8.25 -24.02 16.11
N LYS A 179 8.37 -24.86 15.06
CA LYS A 179 7.29 -25.72 14.61
C LYS A 179 6.97 -26.82 15.63
N VAL A 180 8.01 -27.49 16.15
CA VAL A 180 7.86 -28.53 17.19
C VAL A 180 7.17 -27.96 18.43
N ILE A 181 7.59 -26.79 18.89
CA ILE A 181 6.96 -26.11 20.04
C ILE A 181 5.48 -25.84 19.75
N LYS A 182 5.14 -25.32 18.57
CA LYS A 182 3.74 -25.06 18.19
C LYS A 182 2.86 -26.31 18.18
N GLU A 183 3.41 -27.47 17.80
CA GLU A 183 2.70 -28.75 17.80
C GLU A 183 2.47 -29.29 19.23
N LYS A 184 3.26 -28.85 20.20
CA LYS A 184 3.18 -29.28 21.61
C LYS A 184 2.38 -28.33 22.50
N ILE A 185 2.10 -27.12 22.03
CA ILE A 185 1.22 -26.17 22.72
C ILE A 185 -0.23 -26.64 22.59
N LEU A 186 -0.94 -26.64 23.71
CA LEU A 186 -2.39 -26.80 23.73
C LEU A 186 -3.02 -25.44 23.47
N TRP A 187 -3.81 -25.35 22.40
CA TRP A 187 -4.54 -24.15 22.00
C TRP A 187 -6.00 -24.28 22.44
N GLU A 188 -6.62 -23.16 22.83
CA GLU A 188 -8.08 -23.06 22.97
C GLU A 188 -8.74 -22.65 21.64
#